data_AF-A0A0N4XPS5-F1
#
_entry.id   AF-A0A0N4XPS5-F1
#
_cell.length_a   1.000
_cell.length_b   1.000
_cell.length_c   1.000
_cell.angle_alpha   90.00
_cell.angle_beta   90.00
_cell.angle_gamma   90.00
#
_symmetry.space_group_name_H-M   'P 1'
#
loop_
_entity.id
_entity.type
_entity.pdbx_description
1 polymer ?
#
loop_
_entity_poly.entity_id
_entity_poly.type
_entity_poly.pdbx_seq_one_letter_code
_entity_poly.pdbx_strand_id
1 'polypeptide(L)'
;MIEKMEMHHETDMDTTLVREVNSGLFYKTAAEREKLLAAEREFITRRVKKIIDLKKEVCKDGENKGFVIINQKGIDPPSLDLLASEGILALRRAKRRNMERLQLAVGGEAVNSVDDLTPDVLGYAGLIYEHTLGEDKYTFVENCRDPKSVTLLIKGPNK
;
A
#
# COMPACT_ATOMS: atom_id res chain seq x y z
N MET A 1 -15.14 -0.62 5.30
CA MET A 1 -14.38 -1.76 4.75
C MET A 1 -13.28 -2.17 5.72
N ILE A 2 -12.99 -3.47 5.86
CA ILE A 2 -12.00 -3.96 6.83
C ILE A 2 -10.87 -4.65 6.08
N GLU A 3 -9.66 -4.17 6.30
CA GLU A 3 -8.45 -4.85 5.88
C GLU A 3 -7.82 -5.52 7.10
N LYS A 4 -7.83 -6.86 7.12
CA LYS A 4 -7.01 -7.61 8.07
C LYS A 4 -5.57 -7.44 7.63
N MET A 5 -4.73 -6.79 8.46
CA MET A 5 -3.29 -6.94 8.36
C MET A 5 -2.96 -8.34 8.87
N GLU A 6 -3.02 -9.32 7.98
CA GLU A 6 -2.34 -10.59 8.24
C GLU A 6 -0.84 -10.30 8.23
N MET A 7 -0.25 -10.14 9.41
CA MET A 7 1.16 -10.44 9.59
C MET A 7 1.33 -11.95 9.48
N HIS A 8 1.16 -12.49 8.27
CA HIS A 8 1.76 -13.77 7.97
C HIS A 8 3.27 -13.56 8.03
N HIS A 9 3.84 -13.89 9.18
CA HIS A 9 5.17 -14.51 9.25
C HIS A 9 5.03 -15.92 8.67
N GLU A 10 4.52 -16.04 7.44
CA GLU A 10 4.85 -17.18 6.61
C GLU A 10 6.28 -16.92 6.16
N THR A 11 7.21 -17.51 6.89
CA THR A 11 8.41 -18.07 6.30
C THR A 11 8.00 -19.14 5.29
N ASP A 12 7.30 -18.75 4.24
CA ASP A 12 7.39 -19.45 2.98
C ASP A 12 8.55 -18.77 2.26
N MET A 13 9.62 -19.53 2.16
CA MET A 13 10.66 -19.39 1.13
C MET A 13 10.07 -19.56 -0.27
N ASP A 14 8.94 -18.92 -0.56
CA ASP A 14 8.50 -18.65 -1.92
C ASP A 14 9.24 -17.40 -2.39
N THR A 15 10.52 -17.65 -2.69
CA THR A 15 11.09 -17.29 -3.98
C THR A 15 9.95 -17.11 -5.00
N THR A 16 9.94 -16.00 -5.73
CA THR A 16 9.08 -15.71 -6.90
C THR A 16 7.78 -14.92 -6.66
N LEU A 17 7.88 -13.59 -6.66
CA LEU A 17 6.94 -12.71 -7.40
C LEU A 17 7.62 -11.40 -7.86
N VAL A 18 8.89 -11.50 -8.26
CA VAL A 18 9.30 -10.94 -9.56
C VAL A 18 8.61 -11.85 -10.58
N ARG A 19 7.94 -11.30 -11.60
CA ARG A 19 7.59 -12.13 -12.76
C ARG A 19 8.93 -12.70 -13.23
N GLU A 20 9.17 -13.99 -13.03
CA GLU A 20 10.25 -14.72 -13.69
C GLU A 20 9.96 -14.65 -15.20
N VAL A 21 10.32 -13.53 -15.82
CA VAL A 21 11.14 -13.64 -17.00
C VAL A 21 12.37 -14.35 -16.48
N ASN A 22 12.63 -15.54 -16.98
CA ASN A 22 13.82 -16.35 -16.71
C ASN A 22 15.05 -15.64 -17.30
N SER A 23 15.28 -14.40 -16.88
CA SER A 23 16.48 -13.63 -17.11
C SER A 23 17.27 -13.73 -15.83
N GLY A 24 18.02 -14.83 -15.69
CA GLY A 24 19.10 -14.87 -14.72
C GLY A 24 19.92 -13.60 -14.90
N LEU A 25 19.92 -12.71 -13.91
CA LEU A 25 20.81 -11.57 -13.88
C LEU A 25 22.20 -12.10 -13.54
N PHE A 26 22.87 -12.64 -14.55
CA PHE A 26 24.24 -13.11 -14.45
C PHE A 26 25.16 -11.88 -14.31
N TYR A 27 25.54 -11.55 -13.08
CA TYR A 27 26.59 -10.56 -12.82
C TYR A 27 27.96 -11.23 -12.91
N LYS A 28 28.91 -10.59 -13.58
CA LYS A 28 30.28 -11.11 -13.68
C LYS A 28 31.15 -10.62 -12.53
N THR A 29 30.82 -9.45 -11.95
CA THR A 29 31.62 -8.81 -10.90
C THR A 29 30.77 -8.26 -9.76
N ALA A 30 31.38 -8.14 -8.56
CA ALA A 30 30.72 -7.57 -7.39
C ALA A 30 30.31 -6.10 -7.57
N ALA A 31 31.11 -5.33 -8.32
CA ALA A 31 30.84 -3.91 -8.60
C ALA A 31 29.60 -3.70 -9.48
N GLU A 32 29.36 -4.56 -10.47
CA GLU A 32 28.15 -4.52 -11.30
C GLU A 32 26.90 -4.81 -10.48
N ARG A 33 26.98 -5.77 -9.55
CA ARG A 33 25.89 -6.09 -8.62
C ARG A 33 25.53 -4.89 -7.74
N GLU A 34 26.53 -4.23 -7.16
CA GLU A 34 26.31 -3.06 -6.31
C GLU A 34 25.68 -1.89 -7.07
N LYS A 35 26.15 -1.63 -8.29
CA LYS A 35 25.60 -0.58 -9.15
C LYS A 35 24.14 -0.84 -9.54
N LEU A 36 23.78 -2.09 -9.82
CA LEU A 36 22.40 -2.49 -10.12
C LEU A 36 21.49 -2.34 -8.89
N LEU A 37 21.95 -2.76 -7.71
CA LEU A 37 21.20 -2.59 -6.45
C LEU A 37 20.99 -1.11 -6.11
N ALA A 38 22.00 -0.27 -6.35
CA ALA A 38 21.89 1.17 -6.17
C ALA A 38 20.85 1.77 -7.14
N ALA A 39 20.88 1.38 -8.41
CA ALA A 39 19.92 1.84 -9.41
C ALA A 39 18.48 1.39 -9.09
N GLU A 40 18.28 0.17 -8.60
CA GLU A 40 16.97 -0.34 -8.18
C GLU A 40 16.43 0.45 -6.98
N ARG A 41 17.28 0.70 -5.97
CA ARG A 41 16.92 1.54 -4.80
C ARG A 41 16.55 2.96 -5.20
N GLU A 42 17.31 3.55 -6.12
CA GLU A 42 17.02 4.89 -6.63
C GLU A 42 15.68 4.91 -7.38
N PHE A 43 15.40 3.87 -8.17
CA PHE A 43 14.14 3.72 -8.88
C PHE A 43 12.94 3.64 -7.93
N ILE A 44 13.03 2.85 -6.87
CA ILE A 44 12.00 2.75 -5.83
C ILE A 44 11.82 4.09 -5.13
N THR A 45 12.93 4.71 -4.71
CA THR A 45 12.92 6.00 -4.01
C THR A 45 12.26 7.09 -4.85
N ARG A 46 12.52 7.10 -6.17
CA ARG A 46 11.90 8.04 -7.11
C ARG A 46 10.37 7.87 -7.16
N ARG A 47 9.87 6.64 -7.12
CA ARG A 47 8.43 6.36 -7.07
C ARG A 47 7.80 6.83 -5.77
N VAL A 48 8.45 6.60 -4.64
CA VAL A 48 7.98 7.07 -3.33
C VAL A 48 7.94 8.60 -3.27
N LYS A 49 8.95 9.27 -3.83
CA LYS A 49 8.95 10.74 -3.93
C LYS A 49 7.75 11.29 -4.67
N LYS A 50 7.36 10.70 -5.82
CA LYS A 50 6.16 11.11 -6.56
C LYS A 50 4.88 11.02 -5.72
N ILE A 51 4.77 9.98 -4.89
CA ILE A 51 3.64 9.81 -3.97
C ILE A 51 3.63 10.91 -2.91
N ILE A 52 4.80 11.26 -2.36
CA ILE A 52 4.95 12.35 -1.40
C ILE A 52 4.59 13.69 -2.04
N ASP A 53 5.00 13.90 -3.31
CA ASP A 53 4.68 15.11 -4.06
C ASP A 53 3.17 15.23 -4.28
N LEU A 54 2.49 14.15 -4.68
CA LEU A 54 1.03 14.11 -4.81
C LEU A 54 0.34 14.42 -3.47
N LYS A 55 0.84 13.88 -2.36
CA LYS A 55 0.33 14.20 -1.03
C LYS A 55 0.42 15.70 -0.76
N LYS A 56 1.56 16.34 -1.07
CA LYS A 56 1.76 17.79 -0.89
C LYS A 56 0.84 18.63 -1.77
N GLU A 57 0.53 18.16 -2.97
CA GLU A 57 -0.42 18.84 -3.87
C GLU A 57 -1.85 18.79 -3.33
N VAL A 58 -2.28 17.63 -2.82
CA VAL A 58 -3.66 17.38 -2.37
C VAL A 58 -3.91 17.88 -0.94
N CYS A 59 -2.91 17.73 -0.07
CA CYS A 59 -2.97 18.11 1.33
C CYS A 59 -2.16 19.39 1.55
N LYS A 60 -2.75 20.53 1.19
CA LYS A 60 -2.17 21.85 1.47
C LYS A 60 -2.19 22.14 2.97
N ASP A 61 -1.17 22.83 3.46
CA ASP A 61 -1.00 23.18 4.87
C ASP A 61 -2.27 23.85 5.44
N GLY A 62 -2.95 23.15 6.37
CA GLY A 62 -4.12 23.67 7.09
C GLY A 62 -5.36 22.79 7.06
N GLU A 63 -5.46 21.83 6.14
CA GLU A 63 -6.55 20.86 6.13
C GLU A 63 -6.13 19.56 6.82
N ASN A 64 -6.92 19.09 7.78
CA ASN A 64 -6.68 17.87 8.56
C ASN A 64 -6.95 16.59 7.73
N LYS A 65 -6.45 16.55 6.49
CA LYS A 65 -6.64 15.46 5.53
C LYS A 65 -5.51 14.44 5.70
N GLY A 66 -5.84 13.30 6.28
CA GLY A 66 -4.94 12.15 6.28
C GLY A 66 -4.77 11.58 4.87
N PHE A 67 -3.57 11.06 4.56
CA PHE A 67 -3.30 10.37 3.31
C PHE A 67 -2.93 8.91 3.61
N VAL A 68 -3.59 7.99 2.92
CA VAL A 68 -3.45 6.55 3.15
C VAL A 68 -3.21 5.86 1.82
N ILE A 69 -2.25 4.94 1.80
CA ILE A 69 -1.90 4.14 0.63
C ILE A 69 -2.21 2.69 0.94
N ILE A 70 -2.91 2.04 0.01
CA ILE A 70 -3.22 0.61 0.10
C ILE A 70 -2.63 -0.06 -1.14
N ASN A 71 -1.58 -0.86 -0.93
CA ASN A 71 -0.92 -1.58 -2.01
C ASN A 71 -1.17 -3.08 -1.91
N GLN A 72 -1.50 -3.70 -3.04
CA GLN A 72 -1.64 -5.15 -3.16
C GLN A 72 -0.30 -5.87 -2.98
N LYS A 73 0.81 -5.21 -3.32
CA LYS A 73 2.17 -5.76 -3.19
C LYS A 73 2.83 -5.31 -1.89
N GLY A 74 4.01 -5.88 -1.64
CA GLY A 74 4.87 -5.44 -0.54
C GLY A 74 5.37 -4.02 -0.74
N ILE A 75 5.77 -3.39 0.36
CA ILE A 75 6.52 -2.14 0.39
C ILE A 75 7.83 -2.44 1.11
N ASP A 76 8.95 -1.98 0.57
CA ASP A 76 10.27 -2.16 1.17
C ASP A 76 10.40 -1.34 2.47
N PRO A 77 11.18 -1.83 3.46
CA PRO A 77 11.32 -1.13 4.74
C PRO A 77 11.78 0.34 4.63
N PRO A 78 12.81 0.68 3.82
CA PRO A 78 13.22 2.08 3.68
C PRO A 78 12.11 3.00 3.16
N SER A 79 11.29 2.51 2.22
CA SER A 79 10.14 3.28 1.72
C SER A 79 9.03 3.43 2.74
N LEU A 80 8.82 2.43 3.62
CA LEU A 80 7.89 2.57 4.74
C LEU A 80 8.31 3.69 5.69
N ASP A 81 9.61 3.78 6.01
CA ASP A 81 10.15 4.83 6.87
C ASP A 81 9.98 6.22 6.24
N LEU A 82 10.22 6.34 4.92
CA LEU A 82 9.99 7.58 4.18
C LEU A 82 8.51 8.01 4.21
N LEU A 83 7.58 7.08 3.95
CA LEU A 83 6.15 7.36 3.99
C LEU A 83 5.68 7.72 5.41
N ALA A 84 6.18 7.01 6.43
CA ALA A 84 5.87 7.28 7.83
C ALA A 84 6.41 8.64 8.30
N SER A 85 7.60 9.05 7.83
CA SER A 85 8.18 10.36 8.13
C SER A 85 7.31 11.52 7.61
N GLU A 86 6.62 11.29 6.51
CA GLU A 86 5.64 12.21 5.94
C GLU A 86 4.24 11.99 6.52
N GLY A 87 4.05 11.12 7.53
CA GLY A 87 2.75 10.87 8.14
C GLY A 87 1.72 10.19 7.22
N ILE A 88 2.18 9.42 6.23
CA ILE A 88 1.33 8.63 5.35
C ILE A 88 1.15 7.23 5.95
N LEU A 89 -0.10 6.80 6.13
CA LEU A 89 -0.38 5.41 6.51
C LEU A 89 -0.27 4.51 5.28
N ALA A 90 0.67 3.57 5.29
CA ALA A 90 0.91 2.66 4.17
C ALA A 90 0.56 1.22 4.54
N LEU A 91 -0.48 0.67 3.89
CA LEU A 91 -0.84 -0.74 3.96
C LEU A 91 -0.15 -1.50 2.83
N ARG A 92 0.51 -2.60 3.20
CA ARG A 92 1.20 -3.51 2.28
C ARG A 92 0.46 -4.84 2.21
N ARG A 93 0.57 -5.53 1.07
CA ARG A 93 0.00 -6.88 0.84
C ARG A 93 -1.54 -6.94 1.00
N ALA A 94 -2.25 -5.94 0.51
CA ALA A 94 -3.71 -5.95 0.44
C ALA A 94 -4.22 -7.10 -0.45
N LYS A 95 -5.33 -7.74 -0.06
CA LYS A 95 -5.94 -8.82 -0.86
C LYS A 95 -6.56 -8.25 -2.14
N ARG A 96 -6.45 -8.94 -3.27
CA ARG A 96 -7.06 -8.48 -4.55
C ARG A 96 -8.55 -8.19 -4.43
N ARG A 97 -9.29 -9.05 -3.71
CA ARG A 97 -10.72 -8.88 -3.44
C ARG A 97 -11.04 -7.59 -2.67
N ASN A 98 -10.09 -7.12 -1.87
CA ASN A 98 -10.22 -5.87 -1.14
C ASN A 98 -10.08 -4.68 -2.09
N MET A 99 -9.14 -4.69 -3.03
CA MET A 99 -8.97 -3.59 -3.98
C MET A 99 -10.26 -3.29 -4.76
N GLU A 100 -10.90 -4.33 -5.30
CA GLU A 100 -12.17 -4.20 -6.03
C GLU A 100 -13.29 -3.63 -5.13
N ARG A 101 -13.31 -4.02 -3.85
CA ARG A 101 -14.27 -3.51 -2.86
C ARG A 101 -13.96 -2.09 -2.40
N LEU A 102 -12.69 -1.70 -2.34
CA LEU A 102 -12.26 -0.34 -1.97
C LEU A 102 -12.74 0.64 -3.03
N GLN A 103 -12.54 0.35 -4.32
CA GLN A 103 -13.01 1.22 -5.40
C GLN A 103 -14.51 1.50 -5.28
N LEU A 104 -15.31 0.48 -4.97
CA LEU A 104 -16.75 0.61 -4.75
C LEU A 104 -17.14 1.30 -3.43
N ALA A 105 -16.27 1.27 -2.42
CA ALA A 105 -16.54 1.87 -1.11
C ALA A 105 -16.13 3.35 -1.04
N VAL A 106 -14.90 3.68 -1.47
CA VAL A 106 -14.34 5.03 -1.40
C VAL A 106 -14.50 5.85 -2.67
N GLY A 107 -14.84 5.21 -3.80
CA GLY A 107 -15.05 5.87 -5.09
C GLY A 107 -13.78 6.20 -5.89
N GLY A 108 -12.62 5.72 -5.47
CA GLY A 108 -11.35 5.91 -6.19
C GLY A 108 -11.07 4.84 -7.25
N GLU A 109 -10.12 5.10 -8.12
CA GLU A 109 -9.67 4.16 -9.16
C GLU A 109 -8.37 3.46 -8.74
N ALA A 110 -8.27 2.15 -9.02
CA ALA A 110 -7.07 1.39 -8.75
C ALA A 110 -6.05 1.63 -9.89
N VAL A 111 -4.96 2.32 -9.55
CA VAL A 111 -3.91 2.67 -10.52
C VAL A 111 -2.76 1.65 -10.45
N ASN A 112 -2.26 1.24 -11.61
CA ASN A 112 -1.15 0.26 -11.71
C ASN A 112 0.24 0.91 -11.69
N SER A 113 0.35 2.13 -12.24
CA SER A 113 1.60 2.88 -12.29
C SER A 113 1.55 4.07 -11.32
N VAL A 114 2.71 4.42 -10.77
CA VAL A 114 2.85 5.63 -9.92
C VAL A 114 2.82 6.90 -10.78
N ASP A 115 3.11 6.76 -12.08
CA ASP A 115 3.14 7.88 -13.02
C ASP A 115 1.74 8.37 -13.41
N ASP A 116 0.73 7.50 -13.28
CA ASP A 116 -0.67 7.79 -13.61
C ASP A 116 -1.46 8.25 -12.37
N LEU A 117 -0.78 8.53 -11.26
CA LEU A 117 -1.41 9.03 -10.05
C LEU A 117 -1.79 10.51 -10.22
N THR A 118 -3.07 10.76 -10.43
CA THR A 118 -3.65 12.11 -10.43
C THR A 118 -4.57 12.31 -9.22
N PRO A 119 -4.84 13.56 -8.81
CA PRO A 119 -5.80 13.82 -7.73
C PRO A 119 -7.21 13.29 -7.98
N ASP A 120 -7.60 13.13 -9.25
CA ASP A 120 -8.95 12.70 -9.65
C ASP A 120 -9.21 11.21 -9.38
N VAL A 121 -8.16 10.38 -9.36
CA VAL A 121 -8.29 8.95 -9.09
C VAL A 121 -8.41 8.63 -7.59
N LEU A 122 -8.20 9.62 -6.72
CA LEU A 122 -8.18 9.42 -5.28
C LEU A 122 -9.59 9.20 -4.72
N GLY A 123 -9.73 8.15 -3.90
CA GLY A 123 -10.95 7.89 -3.14
C GLY A 123 -11.04 8.74 -1.87
N TYR A 124 -12.26 8.88 -1.35
CA TYR A 124 -12.50 9.60 -0.10
C TYR A 124 -13.02 8.67 1.00
N ALA A 125 -12.40 8.75 2.18
CA ALA A 125 -12.89 8.14 3.41
C ALA A 125 -12.87 9.19 4.53
N GLY A 126 -13.95 9.25 5.31
CA GLY A 126 -14.06 10.22 6.40
C GLY A 126 -13.31 9.80 7.67
N LEU A 127 -13.15 8.49 7.90
CA LEU A 127 -12.40 7.98 9.03
C LEU A 127 -11.63 6.73 8.65
N ILE A 128 -10.33 6.73 8.92
CA ILE A 128 -9.46 5.56 8.79
C ILE A 128 -8.71 5.38 10.10
N TYR A 129 -8.83 4.20 10.70
CA TYR A 129 -8.14 3.86 11.95
C TYR A 129 -7.74 2.40 12.00
N GLU A 130 -6.68 2.12 12.74
CA GLU A 130 -6.28 0.76 13.08
C GLU A 130 -6.94 0.34 14.39
N HIS A 131 -7.47 -0.88 14.44
CA HIS A 131 -8.02 -1.48 15.63
C HIS A 131 -7.46 -2.90 15.78
N THR A 132 -6.80 -3.14 16.91
CA THR A 132 -6.21 -4.43 17.24
C THR A 132 -7.26 -5.32 17.89
N LEU A 133 -7.49 -6.51 17.32
CA LEU A 133 -8.40 -7.52 17.85
C LEU A 133 -7.60 -8.79 18.12
N GLY A 134 -7.31 -9.05 19.40
CA GLY A 134 -6.42 -10.14 19.80
C GLY A 134 -4.99 -9.85 19.33
N GLU A 135 -4.44 -10.74 18.51
CA GLU A 135 -3.09 -10.60 17.93
C GLU A 135 -3.09 -9.92 16.55
N ASP A 136 -4.27 -9.80 15.92
CA ASP A 136 -4.42 -9.27 14.57
C ASP A 136 -4.73 -7.76 14.59
N LYS A 137 -4.13 -7.03 13.66
CA LYS A 137 -4.44 -5.62 13.40
C LYS A 137 -5.42 -5.51 12.24
N TYR A 138 -6.44 -4.68 12.40
CA TYR A 138 -7.45 -4.43 11.37
C TYR A 138 -7.51 -2.94 11.07
N THR A 139 -7.44 -2.57 9.80
CA THR A 139 -7.69 -1.19 9.37
C THR A 139 -9.15 -1.05 8.96
N PHE A 140 -9.84 -0.13 9.61
CA PHE A 140 -11.23 0.19 9.36
C PHE A 140 -11.29 1.47 8.51
N VAL A 141 -12.05 1.39 7.42
CA VAL A 141 -12.37 2.53 6.55
C VAL A 141 -13.86 2.80 6.66
N GLU A 142 -14.21 3.95 7.22
CA GLU A 142 -15.57 4.39 7.57
C GLU A 142 -15.87 5.78 7.01
N ASN A 143 -17.15 6.19 7.09
CA ASN A 143 -17.63 7.50 6.64
C ASN A 143 -17.26 7.82 5.18
N CYS A 144 -17.43 6.84 4.29
CA CYS A 144 -17.31 7.04 2.84
C CYS A 144 -18.56 7.76 2.30
N ARG A 145 -18.43 8.52 1.19
CA ARG A 145 -19.53 9.37 0.66
C ARG A 145 -20.69 8.56 0.07
N ASP A 146 -20.38 7.57 -0.77
CA ASP A 146 -21.36 6.70 -1.45
C ASP A 146 -20.86 5.24 -1.47
N PRO A 147 -20.91 4.52 -0.33
CA PRO A 147 -20.37 3.18 -0.25
C PRO A 147 -21.29 2.15 -0.91
N LYS A 148 -20.88 1.61 -2.06
CA LYS A 148 -21.56 0.48 -2.74
C LYS A 148 -21.11 -0.89 -2.23
N SER A 149 -20.09 -0.91 -1.39
CA SER A 149 -19.49 -2.10 -0.80
C SER A 149 -19.38 -1.94 0.70
N VAL A 150 -19.95 -2.89 1.45
CA VAL A 150 -19.93 -2.91 2.92
C VAL A 150 -19.24 -4.17 3.42
N THR A 151 -18.77 -4.13 4.67
CA THR A 151 -18.13 -5.29 5.32
C THR A 151 -18.80 -5.53 6.65
N LEU A 152 -19.38 -6.72 6.82
CA LEU A 152 -19.89 -7.18 8.11
C LEU A 152 -18.79 -7.99 8.79
N LEU A 153 -18.28 -7.50 9.92
CA LEU A 153 -17.33 -8.24 10.74
C LEU A 153 -18.08 -9.13 11.72
N ILE A 154 -18.05 -10.42 11.47
CA ILE A 154 -18.59 -11.41 12.40
C ILE A 154 -17.48 -11.83 13.35
N LYS A 155 -17.72 -11.67 14.66
CA LYS A 155 -16.82 -12.18 15.70
C LYS A 155 -17.46 -13.44 16.31
N GLY A 156 -16.72 -14.53 16.31
CA GLY A 156 -17.12 -15.79 16.95
C GLY A 156 -15.97 -16.31 17.80
N PRO A 157 -16.23 -16.86 19.00
CA PRO A 157 -15.19 -17.45 19.85
C PRO A 157 -14.67 -18.78 19.30
N ASN A 158 -15.47 -19.46 18.49
CA ASN A 158 -15.17 -20.77 17.91
C ASN A 158 -15.16 -20.67 16.38
N LYS A 159 -14.39 -21.56 15.75
CA LYS A 159 -14.27 -21.70 14.30
C LYS A 159 -15.49 -22.40 13.69
#